data_AF-A0A1U9XG39-F1
#
_entry.id   AF-A0A1U9XG39-F1
#
_cell.length_a   1.000
_cell.length_b   1.000
_cell.length_c   1.000
_cell.angle_alpha   90.00
_cell.angle_beta   90.00
_cell.angle_gamma   90.00
#
_symmetry.space_group_name_H-M   'P 1'
#
loop_
_entity.id
_entity.type
_entity.pdbx_description
1 polymer ?
#
loop_
_entity_poly.entity_id
_entity_poly.type
_entity_poly.pdbx_seq_one_letter_code
_entity_poly.pdbx_strand_id
1 'polypeptide(L)' 'MRQGEILSLRWEHVDLQHGVAHLPTTKNGAPRDVPLSRKARNYLQMLPTQLNGNIFSYTSSGFKVPGEQHFRN' A
#
# COMPACT_ATOMS: atom_id res chain seq x y z
N MET A 1 5.61 -9.13 -5.36
CA MET A 1 4.43 -8.42 -5.92
C MET A 1 4.85 -7.69 -7.17
N ARG A 2 3.97 -7.59 -8.17
CA ARG A 2 4.20 -6.77 -9.38
C ARG A 2 4.00 -5.29 -9.04
N GLN A 3 4.63 -4.38 -9.78
CA GLN A 3 4.55 -2.93 -9.53
C GLN A 3 3.10 -2.41 -9.49
N GLY A 4 2.24 -2.83 -10.44
CA GLY A 4 0.83 -2.41 -10.47
C GLY A 4 0.02 -2.85 -9.24
N GLU A 5 0.35 -4.02 -8.65
CA GLU A 5 -0.29 -4.49 -7.42
C GLU A 5 0.11 -3.62 -6.22
N ILE A 6 1.37 -3.19 -6.15
CA ILE A 6 1.87 -2.29 -5.11
C ILE A 6 1.20 -0.91 -5.25
N LEU A 7 1.16 -0.36 -6.47
CA LEU A 7 0.56 0.95 -6.74
C LEU A 7 -0.96 0.98 -6.49
N SER A 8 -1.62 -0.17 -6.58
CA SER A 8 -3.06 -0.32 -6.38
C SER A 8 -3.41 -0.84 -4.99
N LEU A 9 -2.44 -0.92 -4.07
CA LEU A 9 -2.65 -1.42 -2.72
C LEU A 9 -3.58 -0.48 -1.94
N ARG A 10 -4.50 -1.06 -1.17
CA ARG A 10 -5.53 -0.34 -0.42
C ARG A 10 -5.45 -0.70 1.06
N TRP A 11 -5.74 0.26 1.94
CA TRP A 11 -5.66 0.09 3.38
C TRP A 11 -6.56 -1.04 3.89
N GLU A 12 -7.77 -1.17 3.36
CA GLU A 12 -8.71 -2.22 3.75
C GLU A 12 -8.25 -3.65 3.38
N HIS A 13 -7.21 -3.78 2.56
CA HIS A 13 -6.65 -5.07 2.16
C HIS A 13 -5.30 -5.35 2.82
N VAL A 14 -4.87 -4.52 3.78
CA VAL A 14 -3.60 -4.72 4.50
C VAL A 14 -3.88 -5.02 5.96
N ASP A 15 -3.48 -6.20 6.38
CA ASP A 15 -3.43 -6.60 7.78
C ASP A 15 -2.03 -6.33 8.33
N LEU A 16 -1.87 -5.19 9.01
CA LEU A 16 -0.60 -4.84 9.64
C LEU A 16 -0.29 -5.68 10.89
N GLN A 17 -1.31 -6.27 11.54
CA GLN A 17 -1.10 -7.09 12.72
C GLN A 17 -0.46 -8.43 12.34
N HIS A 18 -1.03 -9.11 11.34
CA HIS A 18 -0.49 -10.36 10.80
C HIS A 18 0.62 -10.12 9.77
N GLY A 19 0.77 -8.89 9.28
CA GLY A 19 1.79 -8.53 8.30
C GLY A 19 1.53 -9.11 6.92
N VAL A 20 0.29 -9.04 6.47
CA VAL A 20 -0.18 -9.64 5.22
C VAL A 20 -0.89 -8.58 4.39
N ALA A 21 -0.61 -8.56 3.09
CA ALA A 21 -1.40 -7.83 2.12
C ALA A 21 -2.25 -8.81 1.30
N HIS A 22 -3.55 -8.62 1.36
CA HIS A 22 -4.50 -9.32 0.52
C HIS A 22 -4.53 -8.65 -0.85
N LEU A 23 -4.28 -9.41 -1.91
CA LEU A 23 -4.36 -8.93 -3.28
C LEU A 23 -5.64 -9.46 -3.93
N PRO A 24 -6.74 -8.69 -3.89
CA PRO A 24 -7.94 -9.06 -4.62
C PRO A 24 -7.62 -9.02 -6.12
N THR A 25 -8.19 -9.95 -6.85
CA THR A 25 -7.87 -10.23 -8.24
C THR A 25 -7.90 -9.01 -9.17
N THR A 26 -6.97 -8.99 -10.13
CA THR A 26 -7.09 -8.22 -11.37
C THR A 26 -7.08 -9.16 -12.58
N LYS A 27 -7.35 -8.63 -13.78
CA LYS A 27 -7.66 -9.30 -15.06
C LYS A 27 -7.03 -10.68 -15.35
N ASN A 28 -5.84 -11.01 -14.83
CA ASN A 28 -5.12 -12.26 -15.14
C ASN A 28 -4.52 -12.96 -13.90
N GLY A 29 -4.97 -12.66 -12.68
CA GLY A 29 -4.46 -13.26 -11.43
C GLY A 29 -5.47 -14.15 -10.73
N ALA A 30 -5.03 -14.88 -9.71
CA ALA A 30 -5.91 -15.42 -8.66
C ALA A 30 -5.72 -14.59 -7.38
N PRO A 31 -6.76 -14.45 -6.52
CA PRO A 31 -6.62 -13.77 -5.25
C PRO A 31 -5.54 -14.47 -4.42
N ARG A 32 -4.72 -13.70 -3.73
CA ARG A 32 -3.69 -14.28 -2.87
C ARG A 32 -3.28 -13.34 -1.76
N ASP A 33 -2.83 -13.94 -0.68
CA ASP A 33 -2.16 -13.25 0.42
C ASP A 33 -0.66 -13.21 0.17
N VAL A 34 -0.06 -12.06 0.47
CA VAL A 34 1.38 -11.88 0.35
C VAL A 34 1.94 -11.35 1.67
N PRO A 35 2.94 -12.01 2.26
CA PRO A 35 3.55 -11.53 3.49
C PRO A 35 4.33 -10.23 3.24
N LEU A 36 4.17 -9.29 4.15
CA LEU A 36 4.89 -8.02 4.17
C LEU A 36 6.20 -8.19 4.92
N SER A 37 7.29 -7.71 4.30
CA SER A 37 8.58 -7.63 4.97
C SER A 37 8.49 -6.75 6.22
N ARG A 38 9.39 -6.95 7.18
CA ARG A 38 9.50 -6.08 8.36
C ARG A 38 9.68 -4.61 7.97
N LYS A 39 10.49 -4.35 6.94
CA LYS A 39 10.73 -3.01 6.40
C LYS A 39 9.43 -2.39 5.86
N ALA A 40 8.65 -3.15 5.09
CA ALA A 40 7.37 -2.66 4.56
C ALA A 40 6.37 -2.33 5.67
N ARG A 41 6.23 -3.20 6.68
CA ARG A 41 5.36 -2.94 7.84
C ARG A 41 5.73 -1.66 8.57
N ASN A 42 7.02 -1.49 8.88
CA ASN A 42 7.49 -0.29 9.58
C ASN A 42 7.16 0.98 8.79
N TYR A 43 7.37 0.98 7.47
CA TYR A 43 6.99 2.14 6.66
C TYR A 43 5.48 2.41 6.67
N LEU A 44 4.66 1.38 6.50
CA LEU A 44 3.21 1.53 6.50
C LEU A 44 2.69 2.04 7.85
N GLN A 45 3.29 1.61 8.97
CA GLN A 45 2.94 2.10 10.30
C GLN A 45 3.29 3.59 10.52
N MET A 46 4.23 4.14 9.75
CA MET A 46 4.59 5.56 9.81
C MET A 46 3.66 6.46 8.97
N LEU A 47 2.87 5.87 8.07
CA LEU A 47 1.91 6.64 7.26
C LEU A 47 0.65 6.92 8.08
N PRO A 48 -0.05 8.05 7.82
CA PRO A 48 -1.37 8.26 8.37
C PRO A 48 -2.30 7.14 7.86
N THR A 49 -2.70 6.27 8.79
CA THR A 49 -3.57 5.14 8.48
C THR A 49 -4.98 5.63 8.20
N GLN A 50 -5.62 5.04 7.20
CA GLN A 50 -7.01 5.31 6.83
C GLN A 50 -7.79 4.00 6.89
N LEU A 51 -9.10 4.07 7.14
CA LEU A 51 -9.95 2.88 7.17
C LEU A 51 -10.14 2.26 5.78
N ASN A 52 -10.05 3.07 4.73
CA ASN A 52 -10.20 2.64 3.35
C ASN A 52 -9.41 3.55 2.39
N GLY A 53 -9.20 3.07 1.16
CA GLY A 53 -8.59 3.83 0.07
C GLY A 53 -7.16 3.42 -0.24
N ASN A 54 -6.58 4.05 -1.27
CA ASN A 54 -5.25 3.72 -1.76
C ASN A 54 -4.16 4.10 -0.76
N ILE A 55 -3.20 3.21 -0.55
CA ILE A 55 -2.01 3.46 0.28
C ILE A 55 -1.05 4.42 -0.42
N PHE A 56 -0.95 4.31 -1.74
CA PHE A 56 -0.12 5.18 -2.55
C PHE A 56 -0.97 5.99 -3.52
N SER A 57 -0.72 7.29 -3.59
CA SER A 57 -1.33 8.15 -4.62
C SER A 57 -0.39 8.26 -5.81
N TYR A 58 -0.90 7.97 -7.01
CA TYR A 58 -0.16 8.18 -8.25
C TYR A 58 -1.00 9.08 -9.16
N THR A 59 -0.53 10.30 -9.41
CA THR A 59 -1.12 11.20 -10.38
C THR A 59 -0.25 11.21 -11.64
N SER A 60 -0.79 11.67 -12.77
CA SER A 60 -0.01 11.88 -14.00
C SER A 60 1.21 12.79 -13.82
N SER A 61 1.24 13.58 -12.73
CA SER A 61 2.35 14.43 -12.29
C SER A 61 3.39 13.74 -11.40
N GLY A 62 3.23 12.46 -11.03
CA GLY A 62 4.21 11.68 -10.27
C GLY A 62 3.62 10.81 -9.16
N PHE A 63 4.47 9.94 -8.61
CA PHE A 63 4.16 9.13 -7.43
C PHE A 63 4.27 9.96 -6.15
N LYS A 64 3.32 9.81 -5.23
CA LYS A 64 3.30 10.55 -3.96
C LYS A 64 2.83 9.65 -2.83
N VAL A 65 3.58 9.63 -1.73
CA VAL A 65 3.16 8.94 -0.51
C VAL A 65 2.31 9.87 0.37
N PRO A 66 1.23 9.38 1.00
CA PRO A 66 0.46 10.16 1.96
C PRO A 66 1.36 10.61 3.11
N GLY A 67 1.64 11.92 3.24
CA GLY A 67 2.53 12.47 4.27
C GLY A 67 3.74 13.23 3.73
N GLU A 68 4.04 13.15 2.43
CA GLU A 68 5.18 13.86 1.81
C GLU A 68 4.96 15.40 1.69
N GLN A 69 3.82 15.91 2.15
CA GLN A 69 3.47 17.34 2.11
C GLN A 69 4.08 18.16 3.26
N HIS A 70 4.71 17.54 4.27
CA HIS A 70 5.07 18.23 5.52
C HIS A 70 6.57 18.25 5.87
N PHE A 71 7.44 17.76 5.00
CA PHE A 71 8.90 17.81 5.20
C PHE A 71 9.58 18.64 4.09
N ARG A 72 9.21 19.91 3.99
CA ARG A 72 10.03 20.94 3.36
C ARG A 72 10.19 22.06 4.37
N ASN A 73 11.36 22.10 5.00
CA ASN A 73 11.88 23.25 5.72
C ASN A 73 12.90 23.92 4.81
#